data_AF-A0A482W0Z9-F1
#
_entry.id   AF-A0A482W0Z9-F1
#
_cell.length_a   1.000
_cell.length_b   1.000
_cell.length_c   1.000
_cell.angle_alpha   90.00
_cell.angle_beta   90.00
_cell.angle_gamma   90.00
#
_symmetry.space_group_name_H-M   'P 1'
#
loop_
_entity.id
_entity.type
_entity.pdbx_description
1 polymer ?
#
loop_
_entity_poly.entity_id
_entity_poly.type
_entity_poly.pdbx_seq_one_letter_code
_entity_poly.pdbx_strand_id
1 'polypeptide(L)'
;VEIDIRNSAKIFIVLYSLSGIALGLSIIIFLFTFQGDLSVSYLRIGTLMLAGATIFVAVITSCQEIENIGEKSCAVAFTMKWYVWNKENKQIFLALLINLMNYYKFQFTENISVNFELGVGIVKALYSMVSVLQQIK
;
A
#
# COMPACT_ATOMS: atom_id res chain seq x y z
N VAL A 1 -10.58 9.92 20.54
CA VAL A 1 -9.81 8.91 19.78
C VAL A 1 -10.48 8.61 18.44
N GLU A 2 -11.75 8.17 18.40
CA GLU A 2 -12.48 7.90 17.13
C GLU A 2 -12.61 9.11 16.19
N ILE A 3 -12.84 10.31 16.75
CA ILE A 3 -12.98 11.56 15.99
C ILE A 3 -11.65 11.99 15.36
N ASP A 4 -10.53 11.64 16.00
CA ASP A 4 -9.17 12.03 15.60
C ASP A 4 -8.65 11.15 14.45
N ILE A 5 -8.95 9.85 14.51
CA ILE A 5 -8.66 8.88 13.45
C ILE A 5 -9.42 9.24 12.16
N ARG A 6 -10.70 9.64 12.29
CA ARG A 6 -11.53 10.03 11.14
C ARG A 6 -11.03 11.29 10.44
N ASN A 7 -10.52 12.26 11.18
CA ASN A 7 -9.95 13.48 10.60
C ASN A 7 -8.59 13.22 9.94
N SER A 8 -7.75 12.41 10.58
CA SER A 8 -6.46 11.99 10.01
C SER A 8 -6.65 11.23 8.69
N ALA A 9 -7.60 10.28 8.65
CA ALA A 9 -7.90 9.51 7.45
C ALA A 9 -8.36 10.39 6.27
N LYS A 10 -9.19 11.42 6.53
CA LYS A 10 -9.61 12.37 5.48
C LYS A 10 -8.45 13.15 4.90
N ILE A 11 -7.51 13.59 5.73
CA ILE A 11 -6.32 14.32 5.29
C ILE A 11 -5.45 13.43 4.39
N PHE A 12 -5.25 12.16 4.77
CA PHE A 12 -4.53 11.20 3.94
C PHE A 12 -5.21 10.97 2.58
N ILE A 13 -6.54 10.80 2.55
CA ILE A 13 -7.29 10.65 1.29
C ILE A 13 -7.09 11.86 0.37
N VAL A 14 -7.14 13.07 0.93
CA VAL A 14 -6.93 14.30 0.15
C VAL A 14 -5.50 14.39 -0.38
N LEU A 15 -4.49 14.13 0.47
CA LEU A 15 -3.09 14.12 0.06
C LEU A 15 -2.80 13.07 -1.02
N TYR A 16 -3.40 11.88 -0.92
CA TYR A 16 -3.26 10.84 -1.93
C TYR A 16 -3.91 11.20 -3.25
N SER A 17 -5.12 11.75 -3.22
CA SER A 17 -5.78 12.26 -4.43
C SER A 17 -4.95 13.33 -5.13
N LEU A 18 -4.39 14.29 -4.38
CA LEU A 18 -3.49 15.31 -4.91
C LEU A 18 -2.21 14.71 -5.51
N SER A 19 -1.59 13.73 -4.84
CA SER A 19 -0.38 13.06 -5.35
C SER A 19 -0.65 12.28 -6.65
N GLY A 20 -1.80 11.61 -6.76
CA GLY A 20 -2.22 10.91 -7.98
C GLY A 20 -2.48 11.85 -9.15
N ILE A 21 -3.15 12.99 -8.90
CA ILE A 21 -3.36 14.04 -9.92
C ILE A 21 -2.01 14.62 -10.37
N ALA A 22 -1.10 14.90 -9.44
CA ALA A 22 0.23 15.39 -9.74
C ALA A 22 1.05 14.40 -10.60
N LEU A 23 0.96 13.09 -10.28
CA LEU A 23 1.63 12.05 -11.05
C LEU A 23 1.04 11.95 -12.47
N GLY A 24 -0.29 11.96 -12.59
CA GLY A 24 -0.99 11.96 -13.88
C GLY A 24 -0.62 13.17 -14.76
N LEU A 25 -0.61 14.37 -14.18
CA LEU A 25 -0.14 15.59 -14.87
C LEU A 25 1.33 15.46 -15.31
N SER A 26 2.18 14.90 -14.46
CA SER A 26 3.60 14.70 -14.79
C SER A 26 3.80 13.72 -15.95
N ILE A 27 3.00 12.65 -16.03
CA ILE A 27 3.02 11.69 -17.17
C ILE A 27 2.51 12.36 -18.45
N ILE A 28 1.41 13.11 -18.38
CA ILE A 28 0.82 13.80 -19.54
C ILE A 28 1.80 14.83 -20.10
N ILE A 29 2.39 15.67 -19.23
CA ILE A 29 3.39 16.66 -19.65
C ILE A 29 4.65 15.96 -20.23
N PHE A 30 5.05 14.82 -19.69
CA PHE A 30 6.15 14.01 -20.22
C PHE A 30 5.85 13.48 -21.63
N LEU A 31 4.64 12.97 -21.88
CA LEU A 31 4.24 12.43 -23.18
C LEU A 31 4.09 13.50 -24.27
N PHE A 32 3.60 14.70 -23.92
CA PHE A 32 3.30 15.75 -24.92
C PHE A 32 4.44 16.76 -25.17
N THR A 33 5.44 16.87 -24.30
CA THR A 33 6.50 17.92 -24.39
C THR A 33 7.91 17.37 -24.63
N PHE A 34 8.05 16.15 -25.15
CA PHE A 34 9.37 15.58 -25.45
C PHE A 34 9.98 16.27 -26.70
N GLN A 35 10.62 17.44 -26.51
CA GLN A 35 11.30 18.22 -27.56
C GLN A 35 12.83 18.38 -27.33
N GLY A 36 13.45 17.53 -26.51
CA GLY A 36 14.91 17.34 -26.52
C GLY A 36 15.75 18.33 -25.70
N ASP A 37 15.15 19.30 -25.00
CA ASP A 37 15.90 20.19 -24.10
C ASP A 37 16.02 19.60 -22.68
N LEU A 38 17.28 19.33 -22.27
CA LEU A 38 17.63 18.58 -21.05
C LEU A 38 17.45 19.39 -19.76
N SER A 39 17.54 20.72 -19.81
CA SER A 39 17.53 21.55 -18.59
C SER A 39 16.17 21.55 -17.86
N VAL A 40 15.07 21.61 -18.62
CA VAL A 40 13.69 21.54 -18.10
C VAL A 40 13.28 20.10 -17.74
N SER A 41 13.99 19.11 -18.28
CA SER A 41 13.70 17.69 -18.06
C SER A 41 14.07 17.20 -16.66
N TYR A 42 15.11 17.74 -16.01
CA TYR A 42 15.53 17.31 -14.67
C TYR A 42 14.48 17.58 -13.58
N LEU A 43 13.86 18.77 -13.60
CA LEU A 43 12.80 19.10 -12.63
C LEU A 43 11.58 18.18 -12.78
N ARG A 44 11.22 17.82 -14.02
CA ARG A 44 10.07 16.95 -14.31
C ARG A 44 10.31 15.51 -13.88
N ILE A 45 11.50 14.98 -14.16
CA ILE A 45 11.91 13.65 -13.70
C ILE A 45 11.94 13.61 -12.16
N GLY A 46 12.43 14.69 -11.53
CA GLY A 46 12.41 14.85 -10.08
C GLY A 46 10.98 14.83 -9.50
N THR A 47 10.05 15.61 -10.06
CA THR A 47 8.65 15.62 -9.59
C THR A 47 7.94 14.29 -9.83
N LEU A 48 8.23 13.61 -10.94
CA LEU A 48 7.68 12.30 -11.26
C LEU A 48 8.20 11.22 -10.29
N MET A 49 9.50 11.24 -9.98
CA MET A 49 10.09 10.33 -8.98
C MET A 49 9.50 10.57 -7.59
N LEU A 50 9.37 11.83 -7.16
CA LEU A 50 8.79 12.14 -5.85
C LEU A 50 7.34 11.71 -5.76
N ALA A 51 6.52 12.02 -6.76
CA ALA A 51 5.13 11.59 -6.81
C ALA A 51 5.03 10.05 -6.81
N GLY A 52 5.81 9.37 -7.65
CA GLY A 52 5.86 7.91 -7.71
C GLY A 52 6.29 7.27 -6.39
N ALA A 53 7.31 7.81 -5.74
CA ALA A 53 7.78 7.33 -4.43
C ALA A 53 6.70 7.50 -3.35
N THR A 54 6.00 8.64 -3.32
CA THR A 54 4.92 8.87 -2.34
C THR A 54 3.76 7.91 -2.52
N ILE A 55 3.32 7.67 -3.77
CA ILE A 55 2.24 6.72 -4.06
C ILE A 55 2.68 5.29 -3.74
N PHE A 56 3.93 4.93 -4.05
CA PHE A 56 4.46 3.62 -3.73
C PHE A 56 4.44 3.34 -2.22
N VAL A 57 4.97 4.27 -1.41
CA VAL A 57 4.95 4.16 0.06
C VAL A 57 3.51 4.06 0.56
N ALA A 58 2.62 4.91 0.05
CA ALA A 58 1.20 4.93 0.43
C ALA A 58 0.50 3.59 0.20
N VAL A 59 0.71 2.99 -0.96
CA VAL A 59 0.09 1.71 -1.34
C VAL A 59 0.60 0.59 -0.44
N ILE A 60 1.91 0.53 -0.21
CA ILE A 60 2.52 -0.48 0.66
C ILE A 60 2.04 -0.33 2.11
N THR A 61 2.01 0.89 2.65
CA THR A 61 1.55 1.13 4.03
C THR A 61 0.08 0.78 4.19
N SER A 62 -0.78 1.20 3.25
CA SER A 62 -2.22 0.94 3.32
C SER A 62 -2.53 -0.56 3.22
N CYS A 63 -1.83 -1.28 2.35
CA CYS A 63 -2.01 -2.74 2.26
C CYS A 63 -1.53 -3.46 3.52
N GLN A 64 -0.41 -3.02 4.12
CA GLN A 64 0.05 -3.59 5.39
C GLN A 64 -0.94 -3.36 6.53
N GLU A 65 -1.54 -2.17 6.60
CA GLU A 65 -2.53 -1.86 7.64
C GLU A 65 -3.75 -2.77 7.54
N ILE A 66 -4.22 -3.08 6.33
CA ILE A 66 -5.32 -4.03 6.10
C ILE A 66 -4.95 -5.42 6.65
N GLU A 67 -3.75 -5.93 6.33
CA GLU A 67 -3.29 -7.22 6.85
C GLU A 67 -3.21 -7.23 8.39
N ASN A 68 -2.66 -6.17 8.98
CA ASN A 68 -2.50 -6.03 10.43
C ASN A 68 -3.85 -5.94 11.15
N ILE A 69 -4.83 -5.24 10.57
CA ILE A 69 -6.21 -5.18 11.11
C ILE A 69 -6.87 -6.55 11.02
N GLY A 70 -6.66 -7.30 9.93
CA GLY A 70 -7.14 -8.67 9.79
C GLY A 70 -6.59 -9.59 10.88
N GLU A 71 -5.28 -9.56 11.11
CA GLU A 71 -4.62 -10.34 12.15
C GLU A 71 -5.13 -9.97 13.56
N LYS A 72 -5.24 -8.67 13.86
CA LYS A 72 -5.79 -8.18 15.14
C LYS A 72 -7.24 -8.62 15.34
N SER A 73 -8.06 -8.56 14.29
CA SER A 73 -9.47 -8.99 14.36
C SER A 73 -9.58 -10.48 14.66
N CYS A 74 -8.71 -11.29 14.04
CA CYS A 74 -8.60 -12.73 14.32
C CYS A 74 -8.15 -12.98 15.77
N ALA A 75 -7.11 -12.30 16.25
CA ALA A 75 -6.63 -12.41 17.61
C ALA A 75 -7.71 -12.04 18.65
N VAL A 76 -8.44 -10.94 18.43
CA VAL A 76 -9.55 -10.52 19.30
C VAL A 76 -10.65 -11.57 19.32
N ALA A 77 -11.01 -12.16 18.18
CA ALA A 77 -12.00 -13.23 18.13
C ALA A 77 -11.59 -14.42 19.04
N PHE A 78 -10.32 -14.84 19.03
CA PHE A 78 -9.83 -15.91 19.91
C PHE A 78 -9.88 -15.59 21.40
N THR A 79 -9.87 -14.31 21.79
CA THR A 79 -9.99 -13.92 23.21
C THR A 79 -11.44 -13.96 23.76
N MET A 80 -12.44 -14.08 22.88
CA MET A 80 -13.84 -14.13 23.31
C MET A 80 -14.16 -15.45 24.01
N LYS A 81 -14.97 -15.39 25.08
CA LYS A 81 -15.44 -16.58 25.83
C LYS A 81 -16.56 -17.32 25.09
N TRP A 82 -16.29 -17.76 23.87
CA TRP A 82 -17.26 -18.40 22.97
C TRP A 82 -17.84 -19.71 23.52
N TYR A 83 -17.15 -20.37 24.44
CA TYR A 83 -17.61 -21.61 25.09
C TYR A 83 -18.90 -21.43 25.92
N VAL A 84 -19.18 -20.20 26.40
CA VAL A 84 -20.39 -19.88 27.19
C VAL A 84 -21.61 -19.64 26.29
N TRP A 85 -21.42 -19.48 24.98
CA TRP A 85 -22.51 -19.11 24.08
C TRP A 85 -23.46 -20.27 23.77
N ASN A 86 -24.69 -19.93 23.36
CA ASN A 86 -25.67 -20.89 22.89
C ASN A 86 -25.21 -21.55 21.57
N LYS A 87 -25.89 -22.62 21.16
CA LYS A 87 -25.48 -23.43 20.00
C LYS A 87 -25.51 -22.63 18.68
N GLU A 88 -26.51 -21.78 18.51
CA GLU A 88 -26.69 -20.95 17.30
C GLU A 88 -25.57 -19.90 17.16
N ASN A 89 -25.27 -19.17 18.22
CA ASN A 89 -24.19 -18.17 18.24
C ASN A 89 -22.82 -18.83 18.06
N LYS A 90 -22.61 -20.04 18.57
CA LYS A 90 -21.38 -20.82 18.34
C LYS A 90 -21.21 -21.16 16.85
N GLN A 91 -22.27 -21.55 16.16
CA GLN A 91 -22.22 -21.85 14.73
C GLN A 91 -21.89 -20.61 13.90
N ILE A 92 -22.53 -19.47 14.21
CA ILE A 92 -22.26 -18.18 13.55
C ILE A 92 -20.81 -17.74 13.80
N PHE A 93 -20.35 -17.87 15.05
CA PHE A 93 -18.99 -17.51 15.42
C PHE A 93 -17.93 -18.39 14.73
N LEU A 94 -18.21 -19.68 14.58
CA LEU A 94 -17.31 -20.60 13.90
C LEU A 94 -17.20 -20.28 12.41
N ALA A 95 -18.32 -19.90 11.77
CA ALA A 95 -18.32 -19.37 10.40
C ALA A 95 -17.54 -18.05 10.30
N LEU A 96 -17.68 -17.15 11.27
CA LEU A 96 -16.90 -15.90 11.33
C LEU A 96 -15.39 -16.19 11.48
N LEU A 97 -15.01 -17.11 12.37
CA LEU A 97 -13.62 -17.50 12.61
C LEU A 97 -12.95 -18.07 11.36
N ILE A 98 -13.64 -18.95 10.62
CA ILE A 98 -13.14 -19.50 9.36
C ILE A 98 -12.86 -18.38 8.35
N ASN A 99 -13.73 -17.38 8.27
CA ASN A 99 -13.52 -16.22 7.41
C ASN A 99 -12.40 -15.30 7.90
N LEU A 100 -12.27 -15.08 9.22
CA LEU A 100 -11.21 -14.25 9.81
C LEU A 100 -9.82 -14.90 9.72
N MET A 101 -9.75 -16.23 9.74
CA MET A 101 -8.50 -16.97 9.55
C MET A 101 -7.95 -16.84 8.13
N ASN A 102 -8.83 -16.69 7.14
CA ASN A 102 -8.48 -16.26 5.79
C ASN A 102 -8.40 -14.73 5.73
N TYR A 103 -7.46 -14.15 6.47
CA TYR A 103 -7.27 -12.71 6.48
C TYR A 103 -7.04 -12.18 5.05
N TYR A 104 -7.66 -11.04 4.73
CA TYR A 104 -7.56 -10.42 3.42
C TYR A 104 -6.12 -9.94 3.17
N LYS A 105 -5.38 -10.68 2.34
CA LYS A 105 -4.13 -10.21 1.72
C LYS A 105 -4.46 -9.57 0.39
N PHE A 106 -3.93 -8.38 0.13
CA PHE A 106 -4.00 -7.80 -1.21
C PHE A 106 -2.97 -8.52 -2.08
N GLN A 107 -3.39 -9.56 -2.81
CA GLN A 107 -2.53 -10.39 -3.64
C GLN A 107 -2.61 -9.98 -5.12
N PHE A 108 -1.48 -9.70 -5.74
CA PHE A 108 -1.39 -9.56 -7.21
C PHE A 108 -1.31 -10.92 -7.91
N THR A 109 -0.76 -11.93 -7.23
CA THR A 109 -0.61 -13.32 -7.68
C THR A 109 -0.60 -14.20 -6.44
N GLU A 110 -0.86 -15.51 -6.57
CA GLU A 110 -0.94 -16.47 -5.46
C GLU A 110 0.24 -16.37 -4.47
N ASN A 111 1.44 -16.02 -4.95
CA ASN A 111 2.66 -15.92 -4.15
C ASN A 111 3.12 -14.48 -3.87
N ILE A 112 2.37 -13.47 -4.31
CA ILE A 112 2.80 -12.07 -4.28
C ILE A 112 1.72 -11.22 -3.59
N SER A 113 1.92 -10.98 -2.30
CA SER A 113 1.13 -10.02 -1.51
C SER A 113 1.78 -8.63 -1.53
N VAL A 114 0.96 -7.59 -1.66
CA VAL A 114 1.39 -6.20 -1.55
C VAL A 114 1.60 -5.88 -0.08
N ASN A 115 2.82 -6.08 0.40
CA ASN A 115 3.19 -5.84 1.80
C ASN A 115 4.60 -5.20 1.87
N PHE A 116 5.07 -4.90 3.08
CA PHE A 116 6.40 -4.30 3.24
C PHE A 116 7.54 -5.17 2.69
N GLU A 117 7.40 -6.50 2.72
CA GLU A 117 8.40 -7.42 2.17
C GLU A 117 8.56 -7.21 0.66
N LEU A 118 7.45 -7.11 -0.06
CA LEU A 118 7.44 -6.75 -1.48
C LEU A 118 7.99 -5.35 -1.71
N GLY A 119 7.61 -4.39 -0.87
CA GLY A 119 8.10 -3.02 -0.92
C GLY A 119 9.64 -2.93 -0.85
N VAL A 120 10.23 -3.60 0.12
CA VAL A 120 11.70 -3.68 0.31
C VAL A 120 12.36 -4.43 -0.85
N GLY A 121 11.73 -5.51 -1.34
CA GLY A 121 12.21 -6.26 -2.50
C GLY A 121 12.38 -5.39 -3.75
N ILE A 122 11.39 -4.55 -4.05
CA ILE A 122 11.42 -3.62 -5.19
C ILE A 122 12.53 -2.57 -5.02
N VAL A 123 12.66 -1.96 -3.82
CA VAL A 123 13.71 -0.97 -3.55
C VAL A 123 15.11 -1.57 -3.72
N LYS A 124 15.33 -2.79 -3.21
CA LYS A 124 16.59 -3.51 -3.39
C LYS A 124 16.88 -3.80 -4.86
N ALA A 125 15.87 -4.23 -5.62
CA ALA A 125 16.03 -4.50 -7.05
C ALA A 125 16.44 -3.22 -7.82
N LEU A 126 15.77 -2.10 -7.54
CA LEU A 126 16.10 -0.80 -8.14
C LEU A 126 17.54 -0.36 -7.80
N TYR A 127 17.93 -0.48 -6.53
CA TYR A 127 19.29 -0.16 -6.11
C TYR A 127 20.33 -1.04 -6.81
N SER A 128 20.10 -2.34 -6.89
CA SER A 128 20.99 -3.27 -7.59
C SER A 128 21.13 -2.94 -9.08
N MET A 129 20.02 -2.59 -9.76
CA MET A 129 20.07 -2.18 -11.17
C MET A 129 20.90 -0.91 -11.36
N VAL A 130 20.69 0.11 -10.52
CA VAL A 130 21.47 1.37 -10.58
C VAL A 130 22.95 1.12 -10.30
N SER A 131 23.27 0.29 -9.29
CA SER A 131 24.65 -0.07 -8.96
C SER A 131 25.35 -0.78 -10.12
N VAL A 132 24.66 -1.72 -10.79
CA VAL A 132 25.22 -2.42 -11.97
C VAL A 132 25.43 -1.44 -13.13
N LEU A 133 24.47 -0.57 -13.40
CA LEU A 133 24.60 0.45 -14.46
C LEU A 133 25.74 1.43 -14.20
N GLN A 134 26.02 1.77 -12.93
CA GLN A 134 27.16 2.60 -12.57
C GLN A 134 28.51 1.89 -12.76
N GLN A 135 28.56 0.58 -12.61
CA GLN A 135 29.78 -0.22 -12.80
C GLN A 135 30.10 -0.52 -14.27
N ILE A 136 29.10 -0.48 -15.15
CA ILE A 136 29.25 -0.71 -16.60
C ILE A 136 29.70 0.56 -17.33
N LYS A 137 29.62 1.73 -16.69
CA LYS A 137 30.03 3.03 -17.23
C LYS A 137 31.50 3.33 -16.93
#